data_AF-A0A0F9FFR1-F1
#
_entry.id   AF-A0A0F9FFR1-F1
#
_cell.length_a   1.000
_cell.length_b   1.000
_cell.length_c   1.000
_cell.angle_alpha   90.00
_cell.angle_beta   90.00
_cell.angle_gamma   90.00
#
_symmetry.space_group_name_H-M   'P 1'
#
loop_
_entity.id
_entity.type
_entity.pdbx_description
1 polymer ?
#
loop_
_entity_poly.entity_id
_entity_poly.type
_entity_poly.pdbx_seq_one_letter_code
_entity_poly.pdbx_strand_id
1 'polypeptide(L)'
;MAIILSLVFTYAFLAVIFTAVSPAQAETYYTFTGGGHGHGAGMSMAGVSRLAKAGRDYPKIIKYYYKGVSVGRKGGLPSQIRAAVHSTKGSLSFSADNHFRVYNTRNRYQRTVNKGDIFSVRFTGSRYNLRVTRKGKTIWYKTSPLSLIIKPWKASYLKLRNKNRRYKGNIYARSTGTSAIWAINKLPLSTYLKGLGEEPESWPIKGLRTLAVASRTYAVQKIQKKSAHYDINQSQQFYVGIRKAPRMAYAVNSTRKAIITYKGKPIIAAYSANSGGYVADFRTLWGGKG
;
A
#
# COMPACT_ATOMS: atom_id res chain seq x y z
N MET A 1 64.44 -80.13 -13.28
CA MET A 1 63.46 -79.30 -14.02
C MET A 1 62.27 -79.07 -13.09
N ALA A 2 62.19 -77.93 -12.42
CA ALA A 2 60.97 -77.34 -11.86
C ALA A 2 61.32 -75.99 -11.22
N ILE A 3 60.79 -74.94 -11.83
CA ILE A 3 60.89 -73.53 -11.47
C ILE A 3 59.82 -73.24 -10.41
N ILE A 4 60.17 -72.60 -9.30
CA ILE A 4 59.15 -72.06 -8.37
C ILE A 4 59.14 -70.54 -8.52
N LEU A 5 58.07 -70.08 -9.20
CA LEU A 5 57.67 -68.69 -9.38
C LEU A 5 57.29 -68.06 -8.03
N SER A 6 57.84 -66.89 -7.73
CA SER A 6 57.37 -66.01 -6.64
C SER A 6 56.24 -65.13 -7.16
N LEU A 7 55.01 -65.33 -6.68
CA LEU A 7 53.83 -64.53 -7.03
C LEU A 7 53.59 -63.49 -5.91
N VAL A 8 53.83 -62.22 -6.22
CA VAL A 8 53.52 -61.08 -5.35
C VAL A 8 52.04 -60.72 -5.53
N PHE A 9 51.23 -60.90 -4.49
CA PHE A 9 49.84 -60.44 -4.45
C PHE A 9 49.77 -59.05 -3.82
N THR A 10 49.49 -58.04 -4.64
CA THR A 10 49.16 -56.68 -4.19
C THR A 10 47.70 -56.64 -3.74
N TYR A 11 47.44 -56.44 -2.44
CA TYR A 11 46.10 -56.16 -1.92
C TYR A 11 45.77 -54.68 -2.10
N ALA A 12 44.78 -54.37 -2.96
CA ALA A 12 44.17 -53.05 -3.03
C ALA A 12 43.09 -52.92 -1.93
N PHE A 13 43.30 -52.00 -0.98
CA PHE A 13 42.31 -51.65 0.03
C PHE A 13 41.25 -50.73 -0.58
N LEU A 14 40.01 -51.23 -0.73
CA LEU A 14 38.86 -50.42 -1.11
C LEU A 14 38.27 -49.78 0.16
N ALA A 15 38.54 -48.50 0.39
CA ALA A 15 37.93 -47.76 1.50
C ALA A 15 36.47 -47.40 1.14
N VAL A 16 35.51 -48.11 1.73
CA VAL A 16 34.09 -47.75 1.68
C VAL A 16 33.85 -46.58 2.65
N ILE A 17 33.71 -45.38 2.11
CA ILE A 17 33.33 -44.20 2.90
C ILE A 17 31.81 -44.27 3.14
N PHE A 18 31.40 -44.64 4.36
CA PHE A 18 30.03 -44.44 4.81
C PHE A 18 29.85 -42.95 5.17
N THR A 19 29.16 -42.19 4.31
CA THR A 19 28.65 -40.87 4.70
C THR A 19 27.44 -41.08 5.60
N ALA A 20 27.57 -40.73 6.89
CA ALA A 20 26.42 -40.63 7.79
C ALA A 20 25.49 -39.51 7.27
N VAL A 21 24.36 -39.89 6.67
CA VAL A 21 23.30 -38.94 6.32
C VAL A 21 22.62 -38.55 7.62
N SER A 22 22.83 -37.31 8.08
CA SER A 22 22.07 -36.76 9.20
C SER A 22 20.57 -36.79 8.84
N PRO A 23 19.67 -37.25 9.73
CA PRO A 23 18.25 -37.19 9.44
C PRO A 23 17.86 -35.73 9.26
N ALA A 24 17.25 -35.41 8.11
CA ALA A 24 16.70 -34.09 7.87
C ALA A 24 15.63 -33.82 8.94
N GLN A 25 15.94 -32.89 9.86
CA GLN A 25 14.95 -32.37 10.79
C GLN A 25 13.90 -31.66 9.94
N ALA A 26 12.75 -32.30 9.71
CA ALA A 26 11.62 -31.64 9.09
C ALA A 26 11.18 -30.53 10.06
N GLU A 27 11.53 -29.27 9.77
CA GLU A 27 10.93 -28.12 10.44
C GLU A 27 9.43 -28.15 10.09
N THR A 28 8.62 -28.59 11.04
CA THR A 28 7.17 -28.59 10.92
C THR A 28 6.69 -27.14 10.91
N TYR A 29 6.56 -26.54 9.72
CA TYR A 29 5.99 -25.21 9.59
C TYR A 29 4.47 -25.28 9.78
N TYR A 30 3.99 -24.82 10.92
CA TYR A 30 2.57 -24.55 11.10
C TYR A 30 2.17 -23.33 10.28
N THR A 31 1.42 -23.56 9.19
CA THR A 31 0.85 -22.47 8.40
C THR A 31 -0.45 -22.01 9.04
N PHE A 32 -0.43 -20.86 9.70
CA PHE A 32 -1.64 -20.20 10.20
C PHE A 32 -2.25 -19.33 9.09
N THR A 33 -3.33 -19.77 8.46
CA THR A 33 -4.14 -18.94 7.57
C THR A 33 -5.19 -18.16 8.36
N GLY A 34 -4.98 -16.86 8.55
CA GLY A 34 -5.96 -15.94 9.13
C GLY A 34 -6.60 -15.06 8.05
N GLY A 35 -7.94 -15.02 8.00
CA GLY A 35 -8.69 -14.14 7.10
C GLY A 35 -8.77 -12.70 7.62
N GLY A 36 -8.28 -11.74 6.84
CA GLY A 36 -8.48 -10.30 7.08
C GLY A 36 -7.65 -9.43 6.14
N HIS A 37 -7.98 -8.13 6.03
CA HIS A 37 -7.27 -7.19 5.15
C HIS A 37 -5.80 -7.03 5.59
N GLY A 38 -4.85 -7.15 4.66
CA GLY A 38 -3.44 -7.10 4.99
C GLY A 38 -2.51 -7.69 3.94
N HIS A 39 -1.21 -7.63 4.23
CA HIS A 39 -0.14 -8.13 3.37
C HIS A 39 0.17 -9.63 3.57
N GLY A 40 -0.55 -10.34 4.43
CA GLY A 40 -0.23 -11.73 4.81
C GLY A 40 1.07 -11.92 5.62
N ALA A 41 1.95 -10.93 5.65
CA ALA A 41 3.22 -10.92 6.38
C ALA A 41 3.42 -9.61 7.17
N GLY A 42 4.32 -9.63 8.15
CA GLY A 42 4.75 -8.47 8.92
C GLY A 42 3.96 -8.24 10.22
N MET A 43 3.70 -6.98 10.56
CA MET A 43 3.13 -6.60 11.85
C MET A 43 1.66 -7.03 12.00
N SER A 44 1.36 -7.75 13.08
CA SER A 44 0.00 -8.19 13.43
C SER A 44 -0.82 -7.04 14.01
N MET A 45 -1.90 -6.63 13.35
CA MET A 45 -2.77 -5.56 13.85
C MET A 45 -3.43 -5.94 15.19
N ALA A 46 -3.93 -7.17 15.33
CA ALA A 46 -4.44 -7.68 16.61
C ALA A 46 -3.37 -7.63 17.73
N GLY A 47 -2.14 -8.05 17.43
CA GLY A 47 -1.05 -8.04 18.40
C GLY A 47 -0.56 -6.63 18.76
N VAL A 48 -0.55 -5.69 17.82
CA VAL A 48 -0.31 -4.26 18.09
C VAL A 48 -1.32 -3.73 19.10
N SER A 49 -2.60 -4.03 18.92
CA SER A 49 -3.65 -3.61 19.86
C SER A 49 -3.41 -4.16 21.26
N ARG A 50 -3.07 -5.46 21.38
CA ARG A 50 -2.75 -6.11 22.68
C ARG A 50 -1.52 -5.49 23.35
N LEU A 51 -0.41 -5.34 22.63
CA LEU A 51 0.83 -4.77 23.17
C LEU A 51 0.64 -3.30 23.60
N ALA A 52 -0.17 -2.55 22.86
CA ALA A 52 -0.50 -1.17 23.20
C ALA A 52 -1.40 -1.08 24.45
N LYS A 53 -2.35 -2.01 24.63
CA LYS A 53 -3.14 -2.14 25.87
C LYS A 53 -2.26 -2.50 27.07
N ALA A 54 -1.26 -3.35 26.86
CA ALA A 54 -0.22 -3.66 27.85
C ALA A 54 0.81 -2.52 28.08
N GLY A 55 0.51 -1.30 27.63
CA GLY A 55 1.29 -0.10 27.93
C GLY A 55 2.56 0.10 27.09
N ARG A 56 2.90 -0.81 26.17
CA ARG A 56 4.10 -0.65 25.32
C ARG A 56 3.93 0.51 24.35
N ASP A 57 4.92 1.40 24.28
CA ASP A 57 4.92 2.52 23.33
C ASP A 57 5.33 2.08 21.92
N TYR A 58 4.98 2.90 20.92
CA TYR A 58 5.09 2.55 19.51
C TYR A 58 6.49 2.10 19.04
N PRO A 59 7.63 2.66 19.51
CA PRO A 59 8.94 2.19 19.06
C PRO A 59 9.22 0.76 19.57
N LYS A 60 8.76 0.43 20.78
CA LYS A 60 8.91 -0.92 21.37
C LYS A 60 8.05 -1.93 20.61
N ILE A 61 6.83 -1.56 20.25
CA ILE A 61 5.93 -2.41 19.43
C ILE A 61 6.53 -2.64 18.05
N ILE A 62 7.04 -1.60 17.39
CA ILE A 62 7.67 -1.74 16.07
C ILE A 62 8.88 -2.67 16.12
N LYS A 63 9.79 -2.49 17.09
CA LYS A 63 10.98 -3.34 17.25
C LYS A 63 10.65 -4.77 17.67
N TYR A 64 9.46 -5.00 18.24
CA TYR A 64 8.98 -6.36 18.48
C TYR A 64 8.76 -7.11 17.16
N TYR A 65 8.09 -6.48 16.19
CA TYR A 65 7.74 -7.07 14.90
C TYR A 65 8.84 -7.02 13.83
N TYR A 66 9.66 -5.96 13.81
CA TYR A 66 10.71 -5.80 12.80
C TYR A 66 12.08 -5.77 13.51
N LYS A 67 12.90 -6.79 13.30
CA LYS A 67 14.19 -6.95 13.98
C LYS A 67 15.28 -6.10 13.32
N GLY A 68 16.25 -5.63 14.12
CA GLY A 68 17.38 -4.83 13.64
C GLY A 68 17.03 -3.44 13.10
N VAL A 69 15.79 -2.97 13.29
CA VAL A 69 15.35 -1.68 12.74
C VAL A 69 15.60 -0.52 13.70
N SER A 70 15.74 0.67 13.11
CA SER A 70 15.63 1.95 13.80
C SER A 70 14.28 2.60 13.53
N VAL A 71 13.75 3.31 14.53
CA VAL A 71 12.52 4.10 14.41
C VAL A 71 12.88 5.54 14.72
N GLY A 72 12.60 6.46 13.80
CA GLY A 72 12.98 7.85 14.01
C GLY A 72 12.49 8.78 12.91
N ARG A 73 12.57 10.08 13.18
CA ARG A 73 12.23 11.12 12.20
C ARG A 73 13.28 11.15 11.10
N LYS A 74 12.84 11.23 9.84
CA LYS A 74 13.73 11.40 8.68
C LYS A 74 13.35 12.63 7.85
N GLY A 75 14.37 13.33 7.35
CA GLY A 75 14.23 14.36 6.33
C GLY A 75 14.02 13.75 4.94
N GLY A 76 13.75 14.59 3.93
CA GLY A 76 13.67 14.16 2.53
C GLY A 76 12.54 13.17 2.20
N LEU A 77 11.56 12.99 3.08
CA LEU A 77 10.42 12.12 2.80
C LEU A 77 9.54 12.73 1.69
N PRO A 78 8.96 11.90 0.80
CA PRO A 78 8.01 12.35 -0.20
C PRO A 78 6.89 13.21 0.41
N SER A 79 6.61 14.35 -0.22
CA SER A 79 5.56 15.28 0.24
C SER A 79 4.15 14.81 -0.16
N GLN A 80 4.04 14.03 -1.24
CA GLN A 80 2.78 13.60 -1.84
C GLN A 80 2.79 12.11 -2.17
N ILE A 81 1.59 11.56 -2.32
CA ILE A 81 1.33 10.19 -2.76
C ILE A 81 0.20 10.18 -3.79
N ARG A 82 0.23 9.22 -4.72
CA ARG A 82 -0.82 8.91 -5.70
C ARG A 82 -1.48 7.59 -5.32
N ALA A 83 -2.66 7.64 -4.71
CA ALA A 83 -3.42 6.46 -4.33
C ALA A 83 -4.50 6.13 -5.38
N ALA A 84 -4.45 4.95 -5.97
CA ALA A 84 -5.53 4.42 -6.80
C ALA A 84 -6.71 4.00 -5.91
N VAL A 85 -7.85 4.67 -6.07
CA VAL A 85 -9.02 4.50 -5.18
C VAL A 85 -10.18 3.75 -5.82
N HIS A 86 -10.23 3.71 -7.15
CA HIS A 86 -11.26 2.97 -7.89
C HIS A 86 -10.83 2.77 -9.35
N SER A 87 -11.24 1.66 -9.95
CA SER A 87 -11.20 1.43 -11.39
C SER A 87 -12.56 0.97 -11.89
N THR A 88 -12.85 1.27 -13.16
CA THR A 88 -14.07 0.81 -13.82
C THR A 88 -13.89 0.80 -15.33
N LYS A 89 -14.59 -0.10 -16.04
CA LYS A 89 -14.78 -0.04 -17.51
C LYS A 89 -15.89 0.95 -17.92
N GLY A 90 -16.66 1.43 -16.94
CA GLY A 90 -17.72 2.42 -17.11
C GLY A 90 -17.22 3.86 -16.92
N SER A 91 -18.06 4.71 -16.32
CA SER A 91 -17.72 6.11 -16.05
C SER A 91 -17.24 6.30 -14.61
N LEU A 92 -16.25 7.16 -14.41
CA LEU A 92 -16.00 7.79 -13.11
C LEU A 92 -16.88 9.03 -13.00
N SER A 93 -17.60 9.17 -11.89
CA SER A 93 -18.51 10.28 -11.64
C SER A 93 -18.11 11.08 -10.40
N PHE A 94 -18.01 12.39 -10.56
CA PHE A 94 -17.54 13.33 -9.57
C PHE A 94 -18.56 14.43 -9.29
N SER A 95 -18.70 14.80 -8.02
CA SER A 95 -19.36 16.03 -7.58
C SER A 95 -18.54 16.68 -6.46
N ALA A 96 -18.91 17.88 -6.02
CA ALA A 96 -18.26 18.55 -4.90
C ALA A 96 -19.23 19.50 -4.17
N ASP A 97 -18.85 19.90 -2.96
CA ASP A 97 -19.65 20.85 -2.14
C ASP A 97 -19.51 22.30 -2.62
N ASN A 98 -18.56 22.54 -3.51
CA ASN A 98 -18.37 23.77 -4.27
C ASN A 98 -18.14 23.39 -5.75
N HIS A 99 -17.83 24.35 -6.60
CA HIS A 99 -17.39 24.04 -7.95
C HIS A 99 -15.99 23.39 -7.96
N PHE A 100 -15.67 22.72 -9.06
CA PHE A 100 -14.33 22.20 -9.33
C PHE A 100 -14.00 22.39 -10.80
N ARG A 101 -12.70 22.33 -11.11
CA ARG A 101 -12.21 22.51 -12.48
C ARG A 101 -11.57 21.21 -12.98
N VAL A 102 -11.82 20.92 -14.24
CA VAL A 102 -11.26 19.78 -14.97
C VAL A 102 -10.23 20.32 -15.95
N TYR A 103 -9.04 19.75 -15.90
CA TYR A 103 -7.94 20.00 -16.81
C TYR A 103 -7.53 18.69 -17.48
N ASN A 104 -6.80 18.74 -18.58
CA ASN A 104 -6.04 17.59 -19.04
C ASN A 104 -4.65 17.54 -18.39
N THR A 105 -3.88 16.48 -18.62
CA THR A 105 -2.53 16.31 -18.06
C THR A 105 -1.48 17.28 -18.61
N ARG A 106 -1.77 18.01 -19.69
CA ARG A 106 -0.97 19.17 -20.14
C ARG A 106 -1.41 20.48 -19.47
N ASN A 107 -2.17 20.39 -18.36
CA ASN A 107 -2.76 21.52 -17.64
C ASN A 107 -3.67 22.43 -18.50
N ARG A 108 -4.17 21.98 -19.64
CA ARG A 108 -5.14 22.76 -20.43
C ARG A 108 -6.52 22.60 -19.82
N TYR A 109 -7.17 23.73 -19.56
CA TYR A 109 -8.54 23.77 -19.04
C TYR A 109 -9.50 23.01 -19.96
N GLN A 110 -10.41 22.25 -19.37
CA GLN A 110 -11.49 21.55 -20.07
C GLN A 110 -12.83 22.13 -19.64
N ARG A 111 -13.07 22.22 -18.32
CA ARG A 111 -14.37 22.65 -17.80
C ARG A 111 -14.35 23.10 -16.34
N THR A 112 -15.30 23.96 -15.98
CA THR A 112 -15.74 24.20 -14.62
C THR A 112 -17.07 23.48 -14.40
N VAL A 113 -17.17 22.76 -13.29
CA VAL A 113 -18.37 22.00 -12.91
C VAL A 113 -18.89 22.64 -11.63
N ASN A 114 -20.13 23.12 -11.64
CA ASN A 114 -20.69 23.88 -10.54
C ASN A 114 -21.11 22.96 -9.39
N LYS A 115 -21.30 23.55 -8.21
CA LYS A 115 -21.90 22.84 -7.06
C LYS A 115 -23.25 22.25 -7.47
N GLY A 116 -23.48 20.98 -7.09
CA GLY A 116 -24.71 20.25 -7.41
C GLY A 116 -24.71 19.52 -8.76
N ASP A 117 -23.81 19.89 -9.68
CA ASP A 117 -23.65 19.17 -10.94
C ASP A 117 -22.82 17.88 -10.76
N ILE A 118 -23.00 16.93 -11.69
CA ILE A 118 -22.24 15.67 -11.73
C ILE A 118 -21.40 15.64 -13.00
N PHE A 119 -20.09 15.67 -12.86
CA PHE A 119 -19.16 15.38 -13.96
C PHE A 119 -18.95 13.89 -14.10
N SER A 120 -19.03 13.35 -15.31
CA SER A 120 -18.67 11.96 -15.58
C SER A 120 -17.67 11.87 -16.73
N VAL A 121 -16.70 10.96 -16.58
CA VAL A 121 -15.70 10.65 -17.60
C VAL A 121 -15.64 9.15 -17.85
N ARG A 122 -15.67 8.75 -19.12
CA ARG A 122 -15.46 7.37 -19.58
C ARG A 122 -14.27 7.33 -20.53
N PHE A 123 -13.45 6.28 -20.45
CA PHE A 123 -12.40 6.02 -21.43
C PHE A 123 -12.88 4.97 -22.44
N THR A 124 -12.66 5.20 -23.73
CA THR A 124 -13.10 4.30 -24.81
C THR A 124 -11.94 3.72 -25.62
N GLY A 125 -10.80 3.48 -24.97
CA GLY A 125 -9.59 2.93 -25.61
C GLY A 125 -8.66 4.00 -26.19
N SER A 126 -9.21 5.08 -26.74
CA SER A 126 -8.40 6.17 -27.34
C SER A 126 -8.69 7.55 -26.75
N ARG A 127 -9.93 7.81 -26.29
CA ARG A 127 -10.35 9.14 -25.82
C ARG A 127 -11.13 9.06 -24.51
N TYR A 128 -11.15 10.17 -23.80
CA TYR A 128 -11.90 10.42 -22.59
C TYR A 128 -13.17 11.21 -22.96
N ASN A 129 -14.31 10.55 -22.90
CA ASN A 129 -15.62 11.12 -23.18
C ASN A 129 -16.16 11.80 -21.93
N LEU A 130 -16.56 13.07 -22.07
CA LEU A 130 -16.87 13.96 -20.96
C LEU A 130 -18.34 14.33 -21.00
N ARG A 131 -19.02 14.26 -19.84
CA ARG A 131 -20.38 14.77 -19.69
C ARG A 131 -20.60 15.42 -18.34
N VAL A 132 -21.54 16.35 -18.28
CA VAL A 132 -22.04 16.94 -17.04
C VAL A 132 -23.55 16.71 -16.98
N THR A 133 -24.03 16.19 -15.86
CA THR A 133 -25.46 16.10 -15.57
C THR A 133 -25.85 17.21 -14.60
N ARG A 134 -26.83 18.03 -14.99
CA ARG A 134 -27.37 19.17 -14.22
C ARG A 134 -28.89 19.05 -14.17
N LYS A 135 -29.46 19.00 -12.95
CA LYS A 135 -30.91 18.87 -12.73
C LYS A 135 -31.56 17.78 -13.61
N GLY A 136 -30.92 16.60 -13.67
CA GLY A 136 -31.36 15.46 -14.49
C GLY A 136 -30.99 15.53 -15.98
N LYS A 137 -30.67 16.71 -16.54
CA LYS A 137 -30.28 16.86 -17.96
C LYS A 137 -28.80 16.59 -18.15
N THR A 138 -28.45 15.79 -19.16
CA THR A 138 -27.04 15.44 -19.48
C THR A 138 -26.54 16.24 -20.68
N ILE A 139 -25.38 16.87 -20.51
CA ILE A 139 -24.70 17.67 -21.53
C ILE A 139 -23.37 16.98 -21.85
N TRP A 140 -23.16 16.65 -23.12
CA TRP A 140 -21.91 16.07 -23.62
C TRP A 140 -20.92 17.15 -24.04
N TYR A 141 -19.63 16.89 -23.88
CA TYR A 141 -18.56 17.81 -24.25
C TYR A 141 -17.49 17.13 -25.11
N LYS A 142 -16.65 17.97 -25.74
CA LYS A 142 -15.51 17.52 -26.54
C LYS A 142 -14.65 16.53 -25.75
N THR A 143 -14.28 15.46 -26.43
CA THR A 143 -13.47 14.38 -25.87
C THR A 143 -12.02 14.82 -25.72
N SER A 144 -11.33 14.32 -24.69
CA SER A 144 -9.90 14.57 -24.47
C SER A 144 -9.09 13.35 -24.91
N PRO A 145 -8.00 13.48 -25.67
CA PRO A 145 -7.06 12.37 -25.91
C PRO A 145 -6.14 12.11 -24.70
N LEU A 146 -6.12 13.01 -23.72
CA LEU A 146 -5.26 12.95 -22.55
C LEU A 146 -6.06 12.68 -21.28
N SER A 147 -5.42 12.04 -20.30
CA SER A 147 -5.98 11.88 -18.96
C SER A 147 -6.37 13.22 -18.34
N LEU A 148 -7.29 13.17 -17.39
CA LEU A 148 -7.85 14.36 -16.78
C LEU A 148 -7.37 14.55 -15.35
N ILE A 149 -7.34 15.80 -14.92
CA ILE A 149 -7.09 16.23 -13.55
C ILE A 149 -8.34 16.98 -13.08
N ILE A 150 -9.03 16.39 -12.11
CA ILE A 150 -10.15 16.99 -11.40
C ILE A 150 -9.59 17.71 -10.18
N LYS A 151 -9.68 19.05 -10.16
CA LYS A 151 -9.13 19.92 -9.13
C LYS A 151 -10.27 20.59 -8.36
N PRO A 152 -10.48 20.27 -7.06
CA PRO A 152 -11.48 20.96 -6.25
C PRO A 152 -11.12 22.44 -6.09
N TRP A 153 -12.12 23.31 -5.95
CA TRP A 153 -11.87 24.72 -5.65
C TRP A 153 -11.41 24.90 -4.20
N LYS A 154 -10.31 25.63 -3.98
CA LYS A 154 -9.72 25.88 -2.64
C LYS A 154 -9.57 24.57 -1.84
N ALA A 155 -9.85 24.59 -0.54
CA ALA A 155 -9.79 23.43 0.35
C ALA A 155 -11.07 22.54 0.32
N SER A 156 -11.90 22.64 -0.72
CA SER A 156 -13.09 21.81 -0.85
C SER A 156 -12.76 20.34 -1.18
N TYR A 157 -13.79 19.50 -1.14
CA TYR A 157 -13.67 18.05 -1.29
C TYR A 157 -14.29 17.59 -2.59
N LEU A 158 -13.70 16.56 -3.20
CA LEU A 158 -14.29 15.84 -4.33
C LEU A 158 -15.02 14.60 -3.83
N LYS A 159 -16.28 14.43 -4.21
CA LYS A 159 -17.03 13.17 -4.02
C LYS A 159 -16.87 12.31 -5.26
N LEU A 160 -16.24 11.16 -5.13
CA LEU A 160 -16.27 10.10 -6.14
C LEU A 160 -17.54 9.27 -5.91
N ARG A 161 -18.54 9.47 -6.76
CA ARG A 161 -19.86 8.87 -6.57
C ARG A 161 -19.84 7.34 -6.67
N ASN A 162 -18.97 6.77 -7.50
CA ASN A 162 -18.81 5.32 -7.64
C ASN A 162 -18.53 4.58 -6.32
N LYS A 163 -17.89 5.26 -5.36
CA LYS A 163 -17.58 4.70 -4.04
C LYS A 163 -18.38 5.35 -2.91
N ASN A 164 -19.22 6.34 -3.23
CA ASN A 164 -19.86 7.24 -2.26
C ASN A 164 -18.87 7.82 -1.23
N ARG A 165 -17.63 8.13 -1.65
CA ARG A 165 -16.54 8.62 -0.77
C ARG A 165 -16.09 10.02 -1.17
N ARG A 166 -15.68 10.80 -0.17
CA ARG A 166 -15.13 12.15 -0.35
C ARG A 166 -13.61 12.11 -0.19
N TYR A 167 -12.91 12.92 -0.98
CA TYR A 167 -11.45 12.95 -1.06
C TYR A 167 -10.94 14.40 -1.01
N LYS A 168 -9.76 14.58 -0.41
CA LYS A 168 -8.99 15.83 -0.46
C LYS A 168 -7.99 15.76 -1.62
N GLY A 169 -7.60 16.93 -2.14
CA GLY A 169 -6.61 17.03 -3.21
C GLY A 169 -7.18 16.66 -4.58
N ASN A 170 -6.29 16.53 -5.55
CA ASN A 170 -6.67 16.31 -6.95
C ASN A 170 -6.99 14.84 -7.18
N ILE A 171 -7.92 14.56 -8.09
CA ILE A 171 -8.11 13.21 -8.62
C ILE A 171 -7.74 13.21 -10.09
N TYR A 172 -6.91 12.26 -10.49
CA TYR A 172 -6.57 11.98 -11.87
C TYR A 172 -7.49 10.89 -12.37
N ALA A 173 -8.14 11.12 -13.51
CA ALA A 173 -8.88 10.09 -14.24
C ALA A 173 -7.98 9.61 -15.38
N ARG A 174 -7.41 8.41 -15.23
CA ARG A 174 -6.33 7.91 -16.09
C ARG A 174 -6.55 6.44 -16.46
N SER A 175 -6.45 6.12 -17.75
CA SER A 175 -6.31 4.74 -18.22
C SER A 175 -4.87 4.23 -18.03
N THR A 176 -4.74 2.93 -17.80
CA THR A 176 -3.47 2.20 -17.72
C THR A 176 -3.24 1.30 -18.94
N GLY A 177 -3.85 1.62 -20.08
CA GLY A 177 -3.67 0.87 -21.34
C GLY A 177 -4.80 -0.11 -21.68
N THR A 178 -5.85 -0.17 -20.86
CA THR A 178 -7.07 -0.95 -21.13
C THR A 178 -8.28 -0.03 -21.29
N SER A 179 -9.46 -0.59 -21.58
CA SER A 179 -10.74 0.13 -21.52
C SER A 179 -11.10 0.61 -20.10
N ALA A 180 -10.37 0.16 -19.07
CA ALA A 180 -10.57 0.63 -17.70
C ALA A 180 -9.95 2.01 -17.47
N ILE A 181 -10.67 2.83 -16.70
CA ILE A 181 -10.20 4.11 -16.19
C ILE A 181 -10.03 4.03 -14.67
N TRP A 182 -8.93 4.58 -14.17
CA TRP A 182 -8.61 4.66 -12.74
C TRP A 182 -8.85 6.07 -12.21
N ALA A 183 -9.46 6.14 -11.03
CA ALA A 183 -9.44 7.32 -10.17
C ALA A 183 -8.20 7.24 -9.26
N ILE A 184 -7.27 8.17 -9.46
CA ILE A 184 -6.00 8.24 -8.70
C ILE A 184 -6.00 9.54 -7.90
N ASN A 185 -6.11 9.44 -6.58
CA ASN A 185 -6.10 10.60 -5.70
C ASN A 185 -4.65 11.01 -5.38
N LYS A 186 -4.25 12.22 -5.80
CA LYS A 186 -2.94 12.81 -5.52
C LYS A 186 -3.07 13.89 -4.45
N LEU A 187 -2.41 13.68 -3.32
CA LEU A 187 -2.56 14.50 -2.11
C LEU A 187 -1.32 14.44 -1.21
N PRO A 188 -1.19 15.33 -0.21
CA PRO A 188 -0.09 15.26 0.76
C PRO A 188 -0.07 13.92 1.51
N LEU A 189 1.11 13.34 1.71
CA LEU A 189 1.26 12.03 2.38
C LEU A 189 0.63 12.03 3.78
N SER A 190 0.76 13.12 4.53
CA SER A 190 0.14 13.24 5.86
C SER A 190 -1.39 13.25 5.80
N THR A 191 -1.99 13.79 4.73
CA THR A 191 -3.45 13.78 4.53
C THR A 191 -3.93 12.40 4.11
N TYR A 192 -3.16 11.69 3.29
CA TYR A 192 -3.42 10.30 2.95
C TYR A 192 -3.47 9.40 4.18
N LEU A 193 -2.46 9.47 5.06
CA LEU A 193 -2.38 8.65 6.27
C LEU A 193 -3.57 8.85 7.21
N LYS A 194 -4.09 10.08 7.32
CA LYS A 194 -5.28 10.40 8.13
C LYS A 194 -6.57 9.77 7.58
N GLY A 195 -6.57 9.40 6.30
CA GLY A 195 -7.70 8.79 5.62
C GLY A 195 -7.59 7.27 5.48
N LEU A 196 -6.59 6.62 6.09
CA LEU A 196 -6.55 5.17 6.20
C LEU A 196 -7.64 4.69 7.16
N GLY A 197 -8.31 3.60 6.83
CA GLY A 197 -9.37 2.97 7.63
C GLY A 197 -9.03 1.53 8.02
N GLU A 198 -7.76 1.24 8.26
CA GLU A 198 -7.24 -0.11 8.56
C GLU A 198 -7.64 -0.60 9.96
N GLU A 199 -7.91 0.36 10.85
CA GLU A 199 -8.14 0.16 12.27
C GLU A 199 -9.34 0.97 12.78
N PRO A 200 -10.02 0.51 13.84
CA PRO A 200 -11.06 1.29 14.48
C PRO A 200 -10.47 2.43 15.32
N GLU A 201 -11.20 3.54 15.38
CA GLU A 201 -10.79 4.74 16.12
C GLU A 201 -10.62 4.52 17.63
N SER A 202 -11.28 3.48 18.17
CA SER A 202 -11.22 3.07 19.58
C SER A 202 -9.91 2.41 19.99
N TRP A 203 -9.00 2.10 19.04
CA TRP A 203 -7.71 1.53 19.38
C TRP A 203 -6.91 2.40 20.36
N PRO A 204 -6.09 1.78 21.23
CA PRO A 204 -5.20 2.52 22.11
C PRO A 204 -4.29 3.46 21.29
N ILE A 205 -4.04 4.67 21.81
CA ILE A 205 -3.30 5.69 21.04
C ILE A 205 -1.88 5.24 20.68
N LYS A 206 -1.21 4.46 21.54
CA LYS A 206 0.09 3.85 21.27
C LYS A 206 0.04 2.89 20.06
N GLY A 207 -1.08 2.17 19.89
CA GLY A 207 -1.35 1.33 18.73
C GLY A 207 -1.58 2.16 17.45
N LEU A 208 -2.40 3.21 17.53
CA LEU A 208 -2.60 4.14 16.40
C LEU A 208 -1.29 4.80 15.94
N ARG A 209 -0.41 5.19 16.87
CA ARG A 209 0.94 5.71 16.55
C ARG A 209 1.82 4.66 15.87
N THR A 210 1.77 3.42 16.34
CA THR A 210 2.48 2.28 15.71
C THR A 210 2.05 2.12 14.26
N LEU A 211 0.74 2.05 14.02
CA LEU A 211 0.18 1.92 12.68
C LEU A 211 0.51 3.13 11.81
N ALA A 212 0.38 4.35 12.31
CA ALA A 212 0.72 5.56 11.54
C ALA A 212 2.19 5.55 11.05
N VAL A 213 3.13 5.04 11.86
CA VAL A 213 4.55 4.93 11.48
C VAL A 213 4.79 3.80 10.49
N ALA A 214 4.18 2.62 10.71
CA ALA A 214 4.28 1.49 9.78
C ALA A 214 3.67 1.85 8.42
N SER A 215 2.44 2.37 8.40
CA SER A 215 1.74 2.80 7.19
C SER A 215 2.48 3.90 6.43
N ARG A 216 3.09 4.86 7.13
CA ARG A 216 3.95 5.89 6.50
C ARG A 216 5.17 5.25 5.84
N THR A 217 5.84 4.35 6.54
CA THR A 217 7.04 3.69 6.03
C THR A 217 6.71 2.89 4.77
N TYR A 218 5.63 2.12 4.80
CA TYR A 218 5.14 1.37 3.65
C TYR A 218 4.83 2.29 2.45
N ALA A 219 4.09 3.36 2.67
CA ALA A 219 3.78 4.35 1.64
C ALA A 219 5.05 5.00 1.04
N VAL A 220 6.03 5.37 1.87
CA VAL A 220 7.32 5.93 1.41
C VAL A 220 8.06 4.92 0.53
N GLN A 221 8.10 3.65 0.94
CA GLN A 221 8.74 2.58 0.18
C GLN A 221 8.07 2.39 -1.20
N LYS A 222 6.74 2.43 -1.26
CA LYS A 222 6.00 2.30 -2.52
C LYS A 222 6.23 3.48 -3.47
N ILE A 223 6.34 4.69 -2.94
CA ILE A 223 6.69 5.87 -3.74
C ILE A 223 8.11 5.71 -4.33
N GLN A 224 9.06 5.20 -3.54
CA GLN A 224 10.44 5.00 -3.98
C GLN A 224 10.59 3.93 -5.07
N LYS A 225 9.72 2.91 -5.10
CA LYS A 225 9.71 1.89 -6.15
C LYS A 225 9.34 2.41 -7.54
N LYS A 226 8.90 3.67 -7.67
CA LYS A 226 8.52 4.36 -8.92
C LYS A 226 7.51 3.59 -9.77
N SER A 227 6.28 4.07 -9.81
CA SER A 227 5.24 3.57 -10.73
C SER A 227 4.82 4.63 -11.75
N ALA A 228 4.56 4.20 -12.98
CA ALA A 228 4.11 5.09 -14.05
C ALA A 228 2.73 5.72 -13.77
N HIS A 229 1.88 5.05 -12.99
CA HIS A 229 0.47 5.42 -12.83
C HIS A 229 0.14 5.94 -11.43
N TYR A 230 0.31 5.10 -10.42
CA TYR A 230 -0.02 5.36 -9.02
C TYR A 230 0.97 4.66 -8.09
N ASP A 231 1.19 5.19 -6.90
CA ASP A 231 2.17 4.65 -5.94
C ASP A 231 1.57 3.48 -5.15
N ILE A 232 0.28 3.53 -4.87
CA ILE A 232 -0.40 2.53 -4.02
C ILE A 232 -1.87 2.34 -4.41
N ASN A 233 -2.47 1.20 -4.10
CA ASN A 233 -3.89 0.90 -4.34
C ASN A 233 -4.62 0.35 -3.10
N GLN A 234 -5.92 0.07 -3.25
CA GLN A 234 -6.81 -0.36 -2.16
C GLN A 234 -6.50 -1.76 -1.60
N SER A 235 -5.81 -2.65 -2.34
CA SER A 235 -5.44 -3.97 -1.81
C SER A 235 -4.18 -3.91 -0.94
N GLN A 236 -3.42 -2.82 -1.02
CA GLN A 236 -2.21 -2.62 -0.25
C GLN A 236 -2.47 -1.83 1.03
N GLN A 237 -3.22 -0.73 0.92
CA GLN A 237 -3.64 0.04 2.08
C GLN A 237 -5.06 0.53 1.90
N PHE A 238 -5.90 0.27 2.90
CA PHE A 238 -7.32 0.61 2.85
C PHE A 238 -7.54 2.11 3.07
N TYR A 239 -7.39 2.88 2.00
CA TYR A 239 -7.59 4.32 1.99
C TYR A 239 -9.03 4.70 1.66
N VAL A 240 -9.73 5.31 2.62
CA VAL A 240 -11.15 5.65 2.49
C VAL A 240 -11.42 7.11 2.12
N GLY A 241 -10.38 7.92 1.95
CA GLY A 241 -10.53 9.34 1.69
C GLY A 241 -10.70 10.14 2.98
N ILE A 242 -11.78 10.91 3.09
CA ILE A 242 -12.12 11.68 4.28
C ILE A 242 -12.91 10.80 5.23
N ARG A 243 -12.47 10.73 6.49
CA ARG A 243 -13.22 10.13 7.60
C ARG A 243 -13.09 10.98 8.87
N LYS A 244 -14.03 10.80 9.81
CA LYS A 244 -13.97 11.40 11.16
C LYS A 244 -13.09 10.51 12.05
N ALA A 245 -11.83 10.89 12.19
CA ALA A 245 -10.81 10.09 12.89
C ALA A 245 -9.78 10.97 13.65
N PRO A 246 -10.21 11.71 14.68
CA PRO A 246 -9.36 12.68 15.38
C PRO A 246 -8.14 12.05 16.06
N ARG A 247 -8.25 10.85 16.65
CA ARG A 247 -7.17 10.11 17.31
C ARG A 247 -6.17 9.56 16.30
N MET A 248 -6.62 9.02 15.16
CA MET A 248 -5.69 8.68 14.08
C MET A 248 -5.02 9.95 13.52
N ALA A 249 -5.74 11.05 13.36
CA ALA A 249 -5.14 12.31 12.94
C ALA A 249 -4.06 12.82 13.93
N TYR A 250 -4.33 12.69 15.23
CA TYR A 250 -3.35 12.97 16.28
C TYR A 250 -2.16 12.00 16.24
N ALA A 251 -2.38 10.70 16.01
CA ALA A 251 -1.31 9.71 15.86
C ALA A 251 -0.39 10.03 14.67
N VAL A 252 -0.96 10.38 13.52
CA VAL A 252 -0.22 10.81 12.32
C VAL A 252 0.61 12.07 12.61
N ASN A 253 0.03 13.05 13.31
CA ASN A 253 0.69 14.32 13.63
C ASN A 253 1.79 14.17 14.68
N SER A 254 1.54 13.43 15.77
CA SER A 254 2.50 13.22 16.86
C SER A 254 3.70 12.38 16.41
N THR A 255 3.52 11.51 15.40
CA THR A 255 4.59 10.72 14.76
C THR A 255 5.11 11.35 13.46
N ARG A 256 4.94 12.67 13.28
CA ARG A 256 5.34 13.35 12.05
C ARG A 256 6.79 13.01 11.67
N LYS A 257 6.97 12.62 10.40
CA LYS A 257 8.24 12.19 9.79
C LYS A 257 8.87 10.93 10.38
N ALA A 258 8.27 10.29 11.38
CA ALA A 258 8.78 9.02 11.90
C ALA A 258 8.51 7.88 10.91
N ILE A 259 9.57 7.15 10.57
CA ILE A 259 9.54 5.95 9.73
C ILE A 259 10.41 4.86 10.36
N ILE A 260 10.31 3.65 9.80
CA ILE A 260 11.07 2.47 10.20
C ILE A 260 12.16 2.24 9.15
N THR A 261 13.41 2.13 9.58
CA THR A 261 14.54 1.94 8.67
C THR A 261 15.41 0.77 9.09
N TYR A 262 15.95 0.04 8.12
CA TYR A 262 17.02 -0.94 8.32
C TYR A 262 18.23 -0.48 7.50
N LYS A 263 19.40 -0.41 8.14
CA LYS A 263 20.63 0.16 7.53
C LYS A 263 20.38 1.50 6.82
N GLY A 264 19.63 2.39 7.47
CA GLY A 264 19.29 3.72 6.97
C GLY A 264 18.21 3.80 5.89
N LYS A 265 17.78 2.67 5.30
CA LYS A 265 16.77 2.64 4.23
C LYS A 265 15.38 2.29 4.77
N PRO A 266 14.29 2.89 4.25
CA PRO A 266 12.93 2.51 4.64
C PRO A 266 12.66 1.02 4.37
N ILE A 267 12.12 0.31 5.35
CA ILE A 267 11.75 -1.10 5.17
C ILE A 267 10.43 -1.25 4.40
N ILE A 268 10.13 -2.46 3.94
CA ILE A 268 8.76 -2.83 3.56
C ILE A 268 8.00 -3.15 4.85
N ALA A 269 7.39 -2.13 5.47
CA ALA A 269 6.64 -2.26 6.71
C ALA A 269 5.26 -2.91 6.47
N ALA A 270 5.25 -4.18 6.06
CA ALA A 270 4.04 -4.94 5.83
C ALA A 270 3.28 -5.22 7.15
N TYR A 271 1.95 -5.32 7.13
CA TYR A 271 1.10 -5.59 8.27
C TYR A 271 -0.18 -6.30 7.81
N SER A 272 -0.83 -7.03 8.71
CA SER A 272 -2.07 -7.77 8.44
C SER A 272 -3.03 -7.79 9.63
N ALA A 273 -4.32 -8.00 9.36
CA ALA A 273 -5.40 -7.94 10.37
C ALA A 273 -5.15 -8.86 11.57
N ASN A 274 -4.82 -10.12 11.31
CA ASN A 274 -4.48 -11.09 12.33
C ASN A 274 -3.38 -11.99 11.80
N SER A 275 -2.42 -12.31 12.67
CA SER A 275 -1.33 -13.24 12.35
C SER A 275 -1.29 -14.43 13.31
N GLY A 276 -2.27 -14.55 14.22
CA GLY A 276 -2.34 -15.69 15.15
C GLY A 276 -1.21 -15.76 16.18
N GLY A 277 -0.41 -14.69 16.33
CA GLY A 277 0.73 -14.65 17.26
C GLY A 277 2.09 -14.96 16.62
N TYR A 278 2.10 -15.54 15.42
CA TYR A 278 3.29 -15.74 14.59
C TYR A 278 3.21 -14.85 13.34
N VAL A 279 4.31 -14.59 12.67
CA VAL A 279 4.32 -13.80 11.42
C VAL A 279 4.84 -14.71 10.33
N ALA A 280 4.09 -14.91 9.25
CA ALA A 280 4.58 -15.66 8.10
C ALA A 280 5.88 -15.04 7.58
N ASP A 281 6.86 -15.89 7.25
CA ASP A 281 8.18 -15.43 6.81
C ASP A 281 8.04 -14.55 5.55
N PHE A 282 8.75 -13.42 5.55
CA PHE A 282 8.74 -12.44 4.46
C PHE A 282 9.19 -13.07 3.14
N ARG A 283 10.16 -13.99 3.17
CA ARG A 283 10.69 -14.72 2.00
C ARG A 283 9.60 -15.56 1.36
N THR A 284 8.79 -16.23 2.18
CA THR A 284 7.72 -17.13 1.73
C THR A 284 6.60 -16.40 0.99
N LEU A 285 6.33 -15.13 1.33
CA LEU A 285 5.22 -14.38 0.74
C LEU A 285 5.63 -13.37 -0.33
N TRP A 286 6.85 -12.83 -0.26
CA TRP A 286 7.25 -11.68 -1.07
C TRP A 286 8.53 -11.86 -1.87
N GLY A 287 9.22 -13.00 -1.74
CA GLY A 287 10.45 -13.32 -2.47
C GLY A 287 11.58 -12.31 -2.23
N GLY A 288 12.43 -12.53 -1.23
CA GLY A 288 13.60 -11.69 -0.93
C GLY A 288 14.05 -11.74 0.52
N LYS A 289 15.23 -11.20 0.84
CA LYS A 289 15.73 -11.12 2.23
C LYS A 289 14.93 -10.07 3.00
N GLY A 290 14.12 -10.51 3.95
CA GLY A 290 13.33 -9.68 4.87
C GLY A 290 14.16 -8.85 5.85
#